data_AF-A0A836RR19-F1
#
_entry.id   AF-A0A836RR19-F1
#
_cell.length_a   1.000
_cell.length_b   1.000
_cell.length_c   1.000
_cell.angle_alpha   90.00
_cell.angle_beta   90.00
_cell.angle_gamma   90.00
#
_symmetry.space_group_name_H-M   'P 1'
#
loop_
_entity.id
_entity.type
_entity.pdbx_description
1 polymer ?
#
loop_
_entity_poly.entity_id
_entity_poly.type
_entity_poly.pdbx_seq_one_letter_code
_entity_poly.pdbx_strand_id
1 'polypeptide(L)'
;MLRYFFTLLFVVTISAQQPGDFVDIQKINPHIRLDIRYATANNFLNRAVYPQARCFLRYETALALSEVQKELESIGLGLKVFDGYR
;
A
#
# COMPACT_ATOMS: atom_id res chain seq x y z
N MET A 1 11.00 -50.32 -14.84
CA MET A 1 11.31 -48.89 -15.03
C MET A 1 10.93 -48.14 -13.76
N LEU A 2 11.91 -47.69 -12.98
CA LEU A 2 11.70 -47.01 -11.71
C LEU A 2 11.52 -45.51 -11.97
N ARG A 3 10.31 -44.95 -11.75
CA ARG A 3 10.05 -43.51 -11.90
C ARG A 3 10.34 -42.81 -10.56
N TYR A 4 11.45 -42.09 -10.50
CA TYR A 4 11.77 -41.20 -9.38
C TYR A 4 10.78 -40.03 -9.36
N PHE A 5 10.00 -39.92 -8.29
CA PHE A 5 9.14 -38.76 -8.01
C PHE A 5 9.98 -37.74 -7.23
N PHE A 6 10.46 -36.69 -7.90
CA PHE A 6 11.25 -35.63 -7.29
C PHE A 6 10.29 -34.54 -6.80
N THR A 7 9.84 -34.62 -5.55
CA THR A 7 8.96 -33.59 -4.97
C THR A 7 9.82 -32.39 -4.56
N LEU A 8 9.72 -31.29 -5.30
CA LEU A 8 10.37 -30.02 -4.97
C LEU A 8 9.67 -29.40 -3.75
N LEU A 9 10.34 -29.33 -2.59
CA LEU A 9 9.81 -28.66 -1.40
C LEU A 9 10.06 -27.14 -1.54
N PHE A 10 9.04 -26.36 -1.88
CA PHE A 10 9.13 -24.91 -1.93
C PHE A 10 8.81 -24.36 -0.52
N VAL A 11 9.83 -23.96 0.23
CA VAL A 11 9.64 -23.26 1.51
C VAL A 11 9.39 -21.79 1.21
N VAL A 12 8.17 -21.31 1.49
CA VAL A 12 7.84 -19.89 1.45
C VAL A 12 8.04 -19.33 2.86
N THR A 13 9.00 -18.41 3.03
CA THR A 13 9.16 -17.64 4.26
C THR A 13 8.27 -16.40 4.21
N ILE A 14 7.33 -16.28 5.14
CA ILE A 14 6.53 -15.05 5.33
C ILE A 14 7.27 -14.19 6.35
N SER A 15 7.73 -13.01 5.92
CA SER A 15 8.23 -11.97 6.84
C SER A 15 7.05 -11.16 7.39
N ALA A 16 7.01 -10.96 8.70
CA ALA A 16 6.02 -10.09 9.34
C ALA A 16 6.49 -8.63 9.27
N GLN A 17 5.58 -7.71 8.96
CA GLN A 17 5.88 -6.28 8.94
C GLN A 17 6.24 -5.78 10.33
N GLN A 18 7.37 -5.07 10.46
CA GLN A 18 7.85 -4.54 11.74
C GLN A 18 7.58 -3.03 11.88
N PRO A 19 7.50 -2.53 13.12
CA PRO A 19 7.52 -1.09 13.38
C PRO A 19 8.72 -0.43 12.68
N GLY A 20 8.48 0.70 12.04
CA GLY A 20 9.49 1.37 11.24
C GLY A 20 9.62 0.87 9.80
N ASP A 21 9.04 -0.26 9.37
CA ASP A 21 9.04 -0.60 7.96
C ASP A 21 8.11 0.32 7.16
N PHE A 22 8.45 0.59 5.89
CA PHE A 22 7.53 1.24 4.97
C PHE A 22 6.56 0.22 4.36
N VAL A 23 5.27 0.50 4.46
CA VAL A 23 4.17 -0.26 3.84
C VAL A 23 3.41 0.59 2.86
N ASP A 24 2.89 -0.06 1.83
CA ASP A 24 1.85 0.54 0.99
C ASP A 24 0.55 0.65 1.79
N ILE A 25 0.03 1.87 1.96
CA ILE A 25 -1.18 2.11 2.73
C ILE A 25 -2.39 1.34 2.18
N GLN A 26 -2.48 1.12 0.86
CA GLN A 26 -3.60 0.38 0.26
C GLN A 26 -3.56 -1.12 0.56
N LYS A 27 -2.38 -1.66 0.93
CA LYS A 27 -2.27 -3.05 1.44
C LYS A 27 -2.76 -3.18 2.88
N ILE A 28 -2.71 -2.09 3.66
CA ILE A 28 -3.21 -2.05 5.03
C ILE A 28 -4.71 -1.79 5.04
N ASN A 29 -5.18 -0.81 4.26
CA ASN A 29 -6.60 -0.51 4.12
C ASN A 29 -6.93 -0.08 2.68
N PRO A 30 -7.62 -0.93 1.89
CA PRO A 30 -7.95 -0.62 0.50
C PRO A 30 -9.07 0.42 0.34
N HIS A 31 -9.75 0.82 1.42
CA HIS A 31 -10.80 1.84 1.39
C HIS A 31 -10.23 3.26 1.34
N ILE A 32 -8.98 3.45 1.74
CA ILE A 32 -8.30 4.74 1.67
C ILE A 32 -8.03 5.10 0.21
N ARG A 33 -8.56 6.25 -0.23
CA ARG A 33 -8.46 6.71 -1.62
C ARG A 33 -7.16 7.44 -1.86
N LEU A 34 -6.50 7.15 -2.98
CA LEU A 34 -5.32 7.86 -3.44
C LEU A 34 -5.66 8.83 -4.58
N ASP A 35 -5.20 10.08 -4.48
CA ASP A 35 -5.19 11.09 -5.56
C ASP A 35 -3.75 11.60 -5.76
N ILE A 36 -2.84 10.68 -6.10
CA ILE A 36 -1.40 10.97 -6.29
C ILE A 36 -1.17 11.62 -7.65
N ARG A 37 -1.48 12.90 -7.74
CA ARG A 37 -1.46 13.66 -9.01
C ARG A 37 -0.10 13.69 -9.70
N TYR A 38 0.98 13.60 -8.94
CA TYR A 38 2.34 13.51 -9.48
C TYR A 38 2.62 12.21 -10.26
N ALA A 39 1.77 11.19 -10.17
CA ALA A 39 1.85 10.00 -11.02
C ALA A 39 1.13 10.17 -12.38
N THR A 40 0.59 11.35 -12.68
CA THR A 40 -0.16 11.65 -13.91
C THR A 40 0.25 13.01 -14.48
N ALA A 41 -0.25 13.40 -15.65
CA ALA A 41 -0.08 14.78 -16.15
C ALA A 41 -1.01 15.80 -15.47
N ASN A 42 -1.99 15.38 -14.66
CA ASN A 42 -2.91 16.26 -13.95
C ASN A 42 -2.26 16.86 -12.68
N ASN A 43 -1.19 17.61 -12.87
CA ASN A 43 -0.50 18.37 -11.83
C ASN A 43 0.11 19.64 -12.45
N PHE A 44 0.63 20.55 -11.63
CA PHE A 44 1.11 21.85 -12.11
C PHE A 44 2.31 21.78 -13.08
N LEU A 45 3.01 20.64 -13.16
CA LEU A 45 4.11 20.41 -14.10
C LEU A 45 3.63 19.86 -15.44
N ASN A 46 2.33 19.52 -15.58
CA ASN A 46 1.72 18.93 -16.78
C ASN A 46 2.43 17.66 -17.29
N ARG A 47 3.13 16.94 -16.41
CA ARG A 47 3.82 15.68 -16.70
C ARG A 47 3.85 14.77 -15.48
N ALA A 48 3.87 13.46 -15.70
CA ALA A 48 4.08 12.50 -14.62
C ALA A 48 5.51 12.63 -14.08
N VAL A 49 5.64 12.71 -12.75
CA VAL A 49 6.90 12.76 -12.01
C VAL A 49 7.16 11.42 -11.33
N TYR A 50 6.11 10.75 -10.83
CA TYR A 50 6.22 9.45 -10.18
C TYR A 50 5.88 8.33 -11.16
N PRO A 51 6.54 7.16 -11.06
CA PRO A 51 6.25 6.03 -11.94
C PRO A 51 4.90 5.38 -11.62
N GLN A 52 4.36 5.56 -10.41
CA GLN A 52 3.13 4.91 -9.95
C GLN A 52 2.41 5.75 -8.88
N ALA A 53 1.09 5.63 -8.83
CA ALA A 53 0.24 6.30 -7.85
C ALA A 53 0.15 5.46 -6.55
N ARG A 54 1.25 5.37 -5.79
CA ARG A 54 1.31 4.64 -4.53
C ARG A 54 1.75 5.56 -3.40
N CYS A 55 1.37 5.19 -2.17
CA CYS A 55 1.72 5.92 -0.96
C CYS A 55 2.30 4.93 0.04
N PHE A 56 3.61 5.04 0.30
CA PHE A 56 4.27 4.29 1.34
C PHE A 56 4.33 5.11 2.63
N LEU A 57 4.03 4.48 3.75
CA LEU A 57 4.07 5.08 5.08
C LEU A 57 4.75 4.12 6.05
N ARG A 58 5.23 4.63 7.18
CA ARG A 58 5.64 3.72 8.27
C ARG A 58 4.44 2.86 8.69
N TYR A 59 4.70 1.61 9.04
CA TYR A 59 3.66 0.64 9.38
C TYR A 59 2.69 1.16 10.44
N GLU A 60 3.21 1.75 11.53
CA GLU A 60 2.40 2.34 12.59
C GLU A 60 1.52 3.50 12.11
N THR A 61 2.00 4.30 11.16
CA THR A 61 1.22 5.40 10.56
C THR A 61 0.09 4.85 9.69
N ALA A 62 0.37 3.82 8.89
CA ALA A 62 -0.64 3.20 8.05
C ALA A 62 -1.76 2.53 8.89
N LEU A 63 -1.40 1.90 10.01
CA LEU A 63 -2.37 1.36 10.96
C LEU A 63 -3.23 2.46 11.59
N ALA A 64 -2.61 3.55 12.07
CA ALA A 64 -3.35 4.66 12.67
C ALA A 64 -4.35 5.30 11.68
N LEU A 65 -3.94 5.50 10.43
CA LEU A 65 -4.83 6.02 9.38
C LEU A 65 -5.95 5.03 9.03
N SER A 66 -5.72 3.72 9.14
CA SER A 66 -6.75 2.71 8.96
C SER A 66 -7.86 2.83 10.01
N GLU A 67 -7.52 3.12 11.27
CA GLU A 67 -8.52 3.33 12.32
C GLU A 67 -9.31 4.62 12.08
N VAL A 68 -8.63 5.71 11.71
CA VAL A 68 -9.31 6.96 11.32
C VAL A 68 -10.25 6.74 10.13
N GLN A 69 -9.84 5.94 9.14
CA GLN A 69 -10.70 5.59 8.00
C GLN A 69 -11.98 4.89 8.48
N LYS A 70 -11.89 3.93 9.41
CA LYS A 70 -13.07 3.24 9.95
C LYS A 70 -14.01 4.18 10.70
N GLU A 71 -13.45 5.12 11.48
CA GLU A 71 -14.26 6.12 12.19
C GLU A 71 -14.99 7.04 11.21
N LEU A 72 -14.31 7.52 10.17
CA LEU A 72 -14.90 8.38 9.14
C LEU A 72 -16.00 7.66 8.34
N GLU A 73 -15.82 6.38 8.06
CA GLU A 73 -16.82 5.57 7.36
C GLU A 73 -18.14 5.50 8.12
N SER A 74 -18.11 5.52 9.46
CA SER A 74 -19.32 5.52 10.30
C SER A 74 -20.22 6.74 10.10
N ILE A 75 -19.67 7.84 9.58
CA ILE A 75 -20.39 9.10 9.29
C ILE A 75 -20.44 9.42 7.79
N GLY A 76 -20.16 8.44 6.93
CA GLY A 76 -20.21 8.59 5.47
C GLY A 76 -19.06 9.40 4.88
N LEU A 77 -17.94 9.52 5.59
CA LEU A 77 -16.72 10.18 5.14
C LEU A 77 -15.59 9.17 4.88
N GLY A 78 -14.47 9.64 4.34
CA GLY A 78 -13.28 8.83 4.15
C GLY A 78 -12.05 9.66 3.84
N LEU A 79 -10.88 9.06 4.02
CA LEU A 79 -9.58 9.67 3.72
C LEU A 79 -9.31 9.67 2.22
N LYS A 80 -8.78 10.81 1.74
CA LYS A 80 -8.16 10.96 0.43
C LYS A 80 -6.72 11.44 0.63
N VAL A 81 -5.76 10.61 0.22
CA VAL A 81 -4.34 10.87 0.36
C VAL A 81 -3.78 11.39 -0.96
N PHE A 82 -3.08 12.53 -0.90
CA PHE A 82 -2.51 13.19 -2.07
C PHE A 82 -1.04 12.89 -2.28
N ASP A 83 -0.31 12.50 -1.22
CA ASP A 83 1.11 12.17 -1.31
C ASP A 83 1.55 11.24 -0.17
N GLY A 84 2.74 10.64 -0.31
CA GLY A 84 3.39 9.80 0.68
C GLY A 84 4.86 9.60 0.37
N TYR A 85 5.51 8.69 1.10
CA TYR A 85 6.84 8.25 0.69
C TYR A 85 6.73 7.42 -0.60
N ARG A 86 7.77 7.47 -1.43
CA ARG A 86 7.81 6.90 -2.78
C ARG A 86 8.73 5.69 -2.83
#